data_AF-A0A9E2BC52-F1
#
_entry.id   AF-A0A9E2BC52-F1
#
_cell.length_a   1.000
_cell.length_b   1.000
_cell.length_c   1.000
_cell.angle_alpha   90.00
_cell.angle_beta   90.00
_cell.angle_gamma   90.00
#
_symmetry.space_group_name_H-M   'P 1'
#
loop_
_entity.id
_entity.type
_entity.pdbx_description
1 polymer ?
#
loop_
_entity_poly.entity_id
_entity_poly.type
_entity_poly.pdbx_seq_one_letter_code
_entity_poly.pdbx_strand_id
1 'polypeptide(L)'
;MGILNVTPDSFSDGGRFDTLPAAIDQAARMVAQGADLLDIGGESTRPGAGEVPEDAELERVVPVIERLRSRFECELSVDTSKPRVMTEAVAAGATMINDVCALQVEGAVETAARLGVPVCLMHMQGRPRTMQSAPAYEDVTAEVREFLASRMRACVDAGIPADALL
;
A
#
# COMPACT_ATOMS: atom_id res chain seq x y z
N MET A 1 11.11 -0.35 6.65
CA MET A 1 9.66 -0.52 6.46
C MET A 1 9.25 -1.85 7.09
N GLY A 2 8.39 -1.82 8.12
CA GLY A 2 7.76 -3.01 8.71
C GLY A 2 6.39 -3.25 8.09
N ILE A 3 6.09 -4.49 7.71
CA ILE A 3 4.83 -4.85 7.03
C ILE A 3 3.78 -5.27 8.07
N LEU A 4 2.66 -4.55 8.13
CA LEU A 4 1.54 -4.82 9.02
C LEU A 4 0.29 -5.17 8.22
N ASN A 5 0.11 -6.46 7.94
CA ASN A 5 -1.08 -6.97 7.27
C ASN A 5 -2.25 -7.09 8.25
N VAL A 6 -3.34 -6.37 7.99
CA VAL A 6 -4.57 -6.38 8.79
C VAL A 6 -5.67 -7.18 8.09
N THR A 7 -5.30 -8.37 7.63
CA THR A 7 -6.21 -9.33 6.98
C THR A 7 -6.54 -10.49 7.93
N PRO A 8 -7.79 -10.98 7.96
CA PRO A 8 -8.18 -12.16 8.73
C PRO A 8 -7.34 -13.43 8.43
N ASP A 9 -6.83 -13.51 7.20
CA ASP A 9 -6.15 -14.70 6.67
C ASP A 9 -4.60 -14.58 6.69
N SER A 10 -4.01 -13.67 7.49
CA SER A 10 -2.56 -13.41 7.42
C SER A 10 -1.71 -14.59 7.96
N PHE A 11 -1.27 -15.39 6.99
CA PHE A 11 -0.55 -16.67 7.12
C PHE A 11 0.92 -16.57 7.58
N SER A 12 1.44 -15.41 8.03
CA SER A 12 2.78 -15.34 8.65
C SER A 12 2.76 -15.59 10.16
N ASP A 13 1.63 -15.36 10.82
CA ASP A 13 1.53 -15.43 12.29
C ASP A 13 0.30 -16.21 12.81
N GLY A 14 -0.49 -16.81 11.92
CA GLY A 14 -1.61 -17.69 12.25
C GLY A 14 -2.87 -16.97 12.75
N GLY A 15 -3.29 -15.87 12.12
CA GLY A 15 -4.54 -15.15 12.47
C GLY A 15 -4.45 -14.37 13.80
N ARG A 16 -3.25 -14.13 14.32
CA ARG A 16 -3.04 -13.48 15.63
C ARG A 16 -3.35 -11.97 15.63
N PHE A 17 -3.59 -11.34 14.48
CA PHE A 17 -3.76 -9.89 14.34
C PHE A 17 -5.15 -9.44 13.92
N ASP A 18 -6.14 -10.32 13.96
CA ASP A 18 -7.53 -10.07 13.50
C ASP A 18 -8.30 -9.08 14.39
N THR A 19 -7.63 -8.52 15.39
CA THR A 19 -8.20 -7.53 16.29
C THR A 19 -7.29 -6.31 16.33
N LEU A 20 -7.92 -5.13 16.40
CA LEU A 20 -7.20 -3.86 16.52
C LEU A 20 -6.08 -3.92 17.59
N PRO A 21 -6.29 -4.42 18.83
CA PRO A 21 -5.21 -4.50 19.83
C PRO A 21 -3.98 -5.26 19.36
N ALA A 22 -4.17 -6.37 18.66
CA ALA A 22 -3.07 -7.22 18.22
C ALA A 22 -2.26 -6.57 17.09
N ALA A 23 -2.92 -5.86 16.15
CA ALA A 23 -2.23 -5.05 15.15
C ALA A 23 -1.35 -3.96 15.79
N ILE A 24 -1.86 -3.30 16.84
CA ILE A 24 -1.10 -2.27 17.57
C ILE A 24 0.09 -2.87 18.34
N ASP A 25 -0.08 -4.04 18.96
CA ASP A 25 1.02 -4.73 19.65
C ASP A 25 2.13 -5.16 18.66
N GLN A 26 1.75 -5.60 17.46
CA GLN A 26 2.71 -5.92 16.41
C GLN A 26 3.46 -4.69 15.92
N ALA A 27 2.75 -3.59 15.68
CA ALA A 27 3.37 -2.32 15.33
C ALA A 27 4.34 -1.85 16.41
N ALA A 28 3.97 -1.96 17.70
CA ALA A 28 4.85 -1.61 18.81
C ALA A 28 6.16 -2.43 18.79
N ARG A 29 6.08 -3.73 18.47
CA ARG A 29 7.26 -4.59 18.30
C ARG A 29 8.13 -4.13 17.15
N MET A 30 7.53 -3.82 15.99
CA MET A 30 8.27 -3.35 14.80
C MET A 30 8.98 -2.03 15.08
N VAL A 31 8.30 -1.08 15.72
CA VAL A 31 8.89 0.21 16.10
C VAL A 31 10.03 0.00 17.11
N ALA A 32 9.86 -0.86 18.12
CA ALA A 32 10.92 -1.19 19.06
C ALA A 32 12.13 -1.89 18.42
N GLN A 33 11.93 -2.54 17.27
CA GLN A 33 12.99 -3.13 16.45
C GLN A 33 13.64 -2.14 15.46
N GLY A 34 13.21 -0.88 15.46
CA GLY A 34 13.78 0.19 14.63
C GLY A 34 13.07 0.40 13.28
N ALA A 35 11.79 0.03 13.15
CA ALA A 35 11.03 0.38 11.95
C ALA A 35 10.66 1.87 11.94
N ASP A 36 11.25 2.63 11.00
CA ASP A 36 10.93 4.06 10.79
C ASP A 36 9.61 4.28 10.02
N LEU A 37 9.18 3.26 9.27
CA LEU A 37 7.98 3.26 8.43
C LEU A 37 7.24 1.95 8.66
N LEU A 38 5.92 2.01 8.88
CA LEU A 38 5.03 0.86 8.86
C LEU A 38 4.18 0.90 7.60
N ASP A 39 4.00 -0.23 6.93
CA ASP A 39 3.17 -0.38 5.72
C ASP A 39 1.94 -1.21 6.05
N ILE A 40 0.76 -0.60 5.96
CA ILE A 40 -0.50 -1.15 6.46
C ILE A 40 -1.36 -1.59 5.28
N GLY A 41 -1.59 -2.90 5.17
CA GLY A 41 -2.39 -3.51 4.08
C GLY A 41 -3.63 -4.22 4.60
N GLY A 42 -4.81 -3.85 4.07
CA GLY A 42 -6.11 -4.49 4.39
C GLY A 42 -6.55 -5.57 3.39
N GLU A 43 -5.82 -5.71 2.29
CA GLU A 43 -6.02 -6.71 1.25
C GLU A 43 -4.74 -7.53 1.03
N SER A 44 -4.89 -8.85 0.93
CA SER A 44 -3.76 -9.71 0.58
C SER A 44 -3.55 -9.68 -0.93
N THR A 45 -2.35 -9.28 -1.35
CA THR A 45 -1.90 -9.33 -2.76
C THR A 45 -1.31 -10.69 -3.14
N ARG A 46 -1.41 -11.70 -2.27
CA ARG A 46 -0.89 -13.05 -2.55
C ARG A 46 -1.69 -13.72 -3.69
N PRO A 47 -1.03 -14.52 -4.54
CA PRO A 47 -1.74 -15.32 -5.54
C PRO A 47 -2.85 -16.18 -4.92
N GLY A 48 -4.07 -16.07 -5.44
CA GLY A 48 -5.24 -16.82 -4.98
C GLY A 48 -6.03 -16.18 -3.82
N ALA A 49 -5.62 -15.04 -3.27
CA ALA A 49 -6.44 -14.30 -2.31
C ALA A 49 -7.77 -13.83 -2.95
N GLY A 50 -8.83 -13.70 -2.15
CA GLY A 50 -10.16 -13.20 -2.56
C GLY A 50 -10.23 -11.67 -2.64
N GLU A 51 -11.13 -11.11 -3.46
CA GLU A 51 -11.29 -9.65 -3.59
C GLU A 51 -11.91 -9.10 -2.32
N VAL A 52 -11.27 -8.08 -1.76
CA VAL A 52 -11.76 -7.43 -0.57
C VAL A 52 -12.57 -6.22 -1.03
N PRO A 53 -13.89 -6.20 -0.76
CA PRO A 53 -14.72 -5.02 -1.01
C PRO A 53 -14.09 -3.79 -0.35
N GLU A 54 -14.20 -2.64 -1.02
CA GLU A 54 -13.60 -1.39 -0.56
C GLU A 54 -13.97 -1.04 0.89
N ASP A 55 -15.26 -1.18 1.26
CA ASP A 55 -15.73 -0.92 2.62
C ASP A 55 -15.07 -1.85 3.66
N ALA A 56 -14.85 -3.12 3.31
CA ALA A 56 -14.20 -4.08 4.20
C ALA A 56 -12.70 -3.79 4.36
N GLU A 57 -12.05 -3.22 3.34
CA GLU A 57 -10.65 -2.77 3.47
C GLU A 57 -10.57 -1.53 4.37
N LEU A 58 -11.47 -0.56 4.19
CA LEU A 58 -11.58 0.63 5.05
C LEU A 58 -11.76 0.27 6.52
N GLU A 59 -12.70 -0.63 6.82
CA GLU A 59 -12.96 -1.10 8.19
C GLU A 59 -11.73 -1.75 8.85
N ARG A 60 -10.80 -2.28 8.05
CA ARG A 60 -9.57 -2.91 8.55
C ARG A 60 -8.45 -1.88 8.74
N VAL A 61 -8.21 -1.01 7.76
CA VAL A 61 -7.02 -0.15 7.74
C VAL A 61 -7.20 1.14 8.52
N VAL A 62 -8.36 1.81 8.40
CA VAL A 62 -8.57 3.15 8.95
C VAL A 62 -8.43 3.17 10.48
N PRO A 63 -9.11 2.29 11.26
CA PRO A 63 -8.99 2.32 12.72
C PRO A 63 -7.58 1.99 13.22
N VAL A 64 -6.82 1.20 12.45
CA VAL A 64 -5.43 0.86 12.76
C VAL A 64 -4.56 2.09 12.56
N ILE A 65 -4.67 2.77 11.41
CA ILE A 65 -3.89 3.97 11.11
C ILE A 65 -4.15 5.07 12.15
N GLU A 66 -5.40 5.36 12.50
CA GLU A 66 -5.75 6.36 13.54
C GLU A 66 -5.09 6.03 14.89
N ARG A 67 -5.13 4.75 15.27
CA ARG A 67 -4.57 4.29 16.55
C ARG A 67 -3.05 4.28 16.55
N LEU A 68 -2.41 3.98 15.42
CA LEU A 68 -0.96 4.04 15.27
C LEU A 68 -0.49 5.50 15.31
N ARG A 69 -1.16 6.39 14.57
CA ARG A 69 -0.80 7.80 14.50
C ARG A 69 -0.85 8.49 15.86
N SER A 70 -1.82 8.11 16.70
CA SER A 70 -1.95 8.64 18.08
C SER A 70 -0.94 8.07 19.09
N ARG A 71 -0.21 7.00 18.75
CA ARG A 71 0.68 6.27 19.68
C ARG A 71 2.15 6.29 19.30
N PHE A 72 2.47 6.37 18.00
CA PHE A 72 3.82 6.25 17.48
C PHE A 72 4.17 7.45 16.61
N GLU A 73 5.47 7.79 16.56
CA GLU A 73 5.97 8.87 15.71
C GLU A 73 6.37 8.39 14.30
N CYS A 74 6.54 7.08 14.08
CA CYS A 74 6.95 6.52 12.80
C CYS A 74 6.01 6.91 11.64
N GLU A 75 6.58 6.91 10.44
CA GLU A 75 5.82 7.12 9.20
C GLU A 75 4.85 5.96 8.96
N LEU A 76 3.73 6.25 8.32
CA LEU A 76 2.67 5.28 8.05
C LEU A 76 2.36 5.27 6.56
N SER A 77 2.64 4.16 5.88
CA SER A 77 2.22 3.89 4.51
C SER A 77 0.93 3.08 4.49
N VAL A 78 0.05 3.38 3.53
CA VAL A 78 -1.09 2.52 3.20
C VAL A 78 -0.78 1.72 1.93
N ASP A 79 -0.82 0.39 2.03
CA ASP A 79 -0.71 -0.54 0.90
C ASP A 79 -2.10 -0.75 0.30
N THR A 80 -2.42 0.02 -0.74
CA THR A 80 -3.72 -0.06 -1.43
C THR A 80 -3.65 0.50 -2.85
N SER A 81 -4.51 -0.03 -3.72
CA SER A 81 -4.74 0.49 -5.07
C SER A 81 -6.08 1.21 -5.21
N LYS A 82 -6.88 1.31 -4.13
CA LYS A 82 -8.25 1.85 -4.18
C LYS A 82 -8.26 3.34 -3.80
N PRO A 83 -8.72 4.25 -4.69
CA PRO A 83 -8.68 5.70 -4.42
C PRO A 83 -9.39 6.13 -3.14
N ARG A 84 -10.54 5.52 -2.80
CA ARG A 84 -11.25 5.86 -1.56
C ARG A 84 -10.46 5.41 -0.33
N VAL A 85 -9.82 4.24 -0.36
CA VAL A 85 -8.95 3.77 0.72
C VAL A 85 -7.75 4.69 0.88
N MET A 86 -7.10 5.13 -0.21
CA MET A 86 -6.02 6.12 -0.16
C MET A 86 -6.48 7.40 0.56
N THR A 87 -7.67 7.90 0.20
CA THR A 87 -8.23 9.14 0.74
C THR A 87 -8.46 9.04 2.25
N GLU A 88 -9.18 8.00 2.68
CA GLU A 88 -9.53 7.81 4.10
C GLU A 88 -8.30 7.45 4.95
N ALA A 89 -7.35 6.68 4.41
CA ALA A 89 -6.11 6.35 5.10
C ALA A 89 -5.23 7.58 5.34
N VAL A 90 -5.07 8.45 4.33
CA VAL A 90 -4.32 9.71 4.50
C VAL A 90 -5.05 10.64 5.48
N ALA A 91 -6.37 10.73 5.42
CA ALA A 91 -7.16 11.49 6.40
C ALA A 91 -6.98 10.96 7.84
N ALA A 92 -6.82 9.65 8.02
CA ALA A 92 -6.55 9.00 9.30
C ALA A 92 -5.11 9.18 9.80
N GLY A 93 -4.18 9.65 8.95
CA GLY A 93 -2.80 9.95 9.30
C GLY A 93 -1.73 9.12 8.61
N ALA A 94 -2.09 8.38 7.54
CA ALA A 94 -1.08 7.84 6.63
C ALA A 94 -0.35 8.97 5.91
N THR A 95 0.96 8.85 5.80
CA THR A 95 1.87 9.85 5.22
C THR A 95 2.48 9.39 3.91
N MET A 96 2.14 8.19 3.42
CA MET A 96 2.61 7.63 2.17
C MET A 96 1.57 6.66 1.57
N ILE A 97 1.53 6.57 0.24
CA ILE A 97 0.78 5.55 -0.50
C ILE A 97 1.77 4.55 -1.09
N ASN A 98 1.54 3.26 -0.87
CA ASN A 98 2.24 2.19 -1.56
C ASN A 98 1.23 1.48 -2.47
N ASP A 99 1.39 1.62 -3.80
CA ASP A 99 0.44 1.05 -4.75
C ASP A 99 1.11 0.05 -5.70
N VAL A 100 0.79 -1.23 -5.48
CA VAL A 100 1.21 -2.36 -6.33
C VAL A 100 0.75 -2.24 -7.79
N CYS A 101 -0.29 -1.45 -8.05
CA CYS A 101 -0.81 -1.15 -9.38
C CYS A 101 -0.26 0.15 -9.97
N ALA A 102 0.71 0.80 -9.31
CA ALA A 102 1.34 2.06 -9.75
C ALA A 102 0.32 3.13 -10.19
N LEU A 103 -0.76 3.30 -9.44
CA LEU A 103 -1.86 4.23 -9.70
C LEU A 103 -2.59 4.00 -11.03
N GLN A 104 -2.63 2.76 -11.54
CA GLN A 104 -3.34 2.44 -12.79
C GLN A 104 -4.85 2.24 -12.59
N VAL A 105 -5.33 2.12 -11.34
CA VAL A 105 -6.76 2.08 -11.04
C VAL A 105 -7.39 3.45 -11.36
N GLU A 106 -8.58 3.43 -11.94
CA GLU A 106 -9.32 4.64 -12.32
C GLU A 106 -9.45 5.61 -11.14
N GLY A 107 -9.04 6.87 -11.32
CA GLY A 107 -9.08 7.90 -10.29
C GLY A 107 -7.92 7.88 -9.29
N ALA A 108 -7.00 6.90 -9.35
CA ALA A 108 -5.90 6.77 -8.39
C ALA A 108 -4.85 7.89 -8.54
N VAL A 109 -4.48 8.25 -9.77
CA VAL A 109 -3.51 9.32 -10.03
C VAL A 109 -4.04 10.67 -9.54
N GLU A 110 -5.28 11.01 -9.88
CA GLU A 110 -5.91 12.27 -9.47
C GLU A 110 -6.07 12.33 -7.96
N THR A 111 -6.32 11.18 -7.32
CA THR A 111 -6.45 11.09 -5.87
C THR A 111 -5.11 11.29 -5.18
N ALA A 112 -4.07 10.59 -5.59
CA ALA A 112 -2.72 10.76 -5.06
C ALA A 112 -2.22 12.21 -5.24
N ALA A 113 -2.47 12.82 -6.40
CA ALA A 113 -2.14 14.23 -6.65
C ALA A 113 -2.83 15.19 -5.69
N ARG A 114 -4.12 14.96 -5.37
CA ARG A 114 -4.85 15.79 -4.39
C ARG A 114 -4.36 15.58 -2.96
N LEU A 115 -3.97 14.36 -2.60
CA LEU A 115 -3.53 14.02 -1.24
C LEU A 115 -2.14 14.57 -0.94
N GLY A 116 -1.27 14.72 -1.95
CA GLY A 116 0.02 15.38 -1.81
C GLY A 116 1.02 14.65 -0.90
N VAL A 117 0.83 13.34 -0.71
CA VAL A 117 1.76 12.46 0.01
C VAL A 117 2.67 11.71 -0.97
N PRO A 118 3.88 11.29 -0.55
CA PRO A 118 4.74 10.42 -1.35
C PRO A 118 4.03 9.14 -1.81
N VAL A 119 4.39 8.66 -2.99
CA VAL A 119 3.83 7.44 -3.60
C VAL A 119 4.94 6.51 -4.06
N CYS A 120 4.88 5.24 -3.64
CA CYS A 120 5.66 4.15 -4.20
C CYS A 120 4.93 3.51 -5.38
N LEU A 121 5.55 3.54 -6.56
CA LEU A 121 5.05 2.94 -7.79
C LEU A 121 5.73 1.58 -8.02
N MET A 122 4.96 0.50 -8.04
CA MET A 122 5.51 -0.83 -8.27
C MET A 122 5.23 -1.35 -9.68
N HIS A 123 6.19 -2.08 -10.23
CA HIS A 123 5.99 -2.84 -11.46
C HIS A 123 5.40 -4.22 -11.16
N MET A 124 4.34 -4.60 -11.89
CA MET A 124 3.86 -5.98 -11.98
C MET A 124 3.42 -6.33 -13.42
N GLN A 125 3.55 -7.59 -13.81
CA GLN A 125 2.91 -8.11 -15.02
C GLN A 125 1.52 -8.68 -14.67
N GLY A 126 0.49 -8.33 -15.43
CA GLY A 126 -0.87 -8.84 -15.21
C GLY A 126 -1.61 -8.13 -14.09
N ARG A 127 -2.16 -8.88 -13.13
CA ARG A 127 -2.89 -8.36 -11.96
C ARG A 127 -2.24 -8.92 -10.69
N PRO A 128 -2.40 -8.32 -9.50
CA PRO A 128 -1.71 -8.76 -8.29
C PRO A 128 -1.86 -10.26 -8.01
N ARG A 129 -3.02 -10.84 -8.35
CA ARG A 129 -3.35 -12.26 -8.13
C ARG A 129 -2.75 -13.22 -9.13
N THR A 130 -2.43 -12.74 -10.33
CA THR A 130 -1.93 -13.57 -11.45
C THR A 130 -0.49 -13.24 -11.82
N MET A 131 0.11 -12.21 -11.21
CA MET A 131 1.44 -11.71 -11.58
C MET A 131 2.57 -12.73 -11.40
N GLN A 132 2.34 -13.74 -10.56
CA GLN A 132 3.30 -14.83 -10.31
C GLN A 132 2.99 -16.10 -11.12
N SER A 133 1.92 -16.14 -11.93
CA SER A 133 1.48 -17.38 -12.58
C SER A 133 2.38 -17.83 -13.73
N ALA A 134 2.84 -16.91 -14.57
CA ALA A 134 3.77 -17.18 -15.66
C ALA A 134 4.38 -15.88 -16.22
N PRO A 135 5.08 -15.07 -15.40
CA PRO A 135 5.72 -13.87 -15.92
C PRO A 135 6.85 -14.26 -16.88
N ALA A 136 6.87 -13.63 -18.05
CA ALA A 136 7.90 -13.80 -19.06
C ALA A 136 8.27 -12.42 -19.59
N TYR A 137 9.57 -12.16 -19.67
CA TYR A 137 10.14 -10.92 -20.18
C TYR A 137 11.11 -11.27 -21.31
N GLU A 138 11.18 -10.42 -22.32
CA GLU A 138 12.28 -10.45 -23.28
C GLU A 138 13.52 -9.81 -22.65
N ASP A 139 13.33 -8.67 -21.98
CA ASP A 139 14.32 -7.99 -21.16
C ASP A 139 13.63 -7.32 -19.96
N VAL A 140 13.67 -8.00 -18.82
CA VAL A 140 13.04 -7.53 -17.57
C VAL A 140 13.53 -6.15 -17.14
N THR A 141 14.79 -5.80 -17.40
CA THR A 141 15.34 -4.52 -16.96
C THR A 141 14.83 -3.39 -17.85
N ALA A 142 14.80 -3.61 -19.17
CA ALA A 142 14.27 -2.65 -20.11
C ALA A 142 12.77 -2.41 -19.90
N GLU A 143 11.99 -3.50 -19.76
CA GLU A 143 10.54 -3.45 -19.61
C GLU A 143 10.13 -2.77 -18.29
N VAL A 144 10.76 -3.12 -17.17
CA VAL A 144 10.50 -2.47 -15.87
C VAL A 144 10.85 -0.98 -15.93
N ARG A 145 11.99 -0.61 -16.52
CA ARG A 145 12.40 0.79 -16.66
C ARG A 145 11.42 1.58 -17.51
N GLU A 146 10.98 1.03 -18.63
CA GLU A 146 10.02 1.68 -19.53
C GLU A 146 8.66 1.89 -18.84
N PHE A 147 8.17 0.86 -18.15
CA PHE A 147 6.94 0.93 -17.38
C PHE A 147 7.02 2.02 -16.31
N LEU A 148 8.02 1.97 -15.42
CA LEU A 148 8.15 2.94 -14.33
C LEU A 148 8.33 4.36 -14.87
N ALA A 149 9.13 4.55 -15.91
CA ALA A 149 9.27 5.85 -16.56
C ALA A 149 7.94 6.36 -17.13
N SER A 150 7.10 5.47 -17.68
CA SER A 150 5.76 5.83 -18.16
C SER A 150 4.81 6.19 -17.01
N ARG A 151 4.86 5.46 -15.90
CA ARG A 151 4.03 5.74 -14.72
C ARG A 151 4.42 7.04 -14.04
N MET A 152 5.73 7.29 -13.89
CA MET A 152 6.23 8.57 -13.37
C MET A 152 5.79 9.75 -14.23
N ARG A 153 5.86 9.66 -15.57
CA ARG A 153 5.35 10.71 -16.47
C ARG A 153 3.87 10.99 -16.23
N ALA A 154 3.03 9.95 -16.17
CA ALA A 154 1.59 10.12 -15.92
C ALA A 154 1.31 10.81 -14.57
N CYS A 155 2.09 10.50 -13.53
CA CYS A 155 1.96 11.12 -12.22
C CYS A 155 2.40 12.59 -12.22
N VAL A 156 3.53 12.90 -12.87
CA VAL A 156 4.04 14.27 -12.99
C VAL A 156 3.09 15.15 -13.82
N ASP A 157 2.56 14.63 -14.92
CA ASP A 157 1.60 15.34 -15.77
C ASP A 157 0.29 15.65 -15.01
N ALA A 158 -0.06 14.82 -14.01
CA ALA A 158 -1.20 15.05 -13.12
C ALA A 158 -0.88 15.95 -11.90
N GLY A 159 0.37 16.40 -11.76
CA GLY A 159 0.80 17.35 -10.73
C GLY A 159 1.46 16.74 -9.50
N ILE A 160 1.79 15.45 -9.48
CA ILE A 160 2.59 14.85 -8.40
C ILE A 160 4.06 15.25 -8.59
N PRO A 161 4.72 15.88 -7.61
CA PRO A 161 6.14 16.22 -7.70
C PRO A 161 7.01 14.99 -7.94
N ALA A 162 8.01 15.10 -8.82
CA ALA A 162 8.88 13.97 -9.16
C ALA A 162 9.69 13.45 -7.96
N ASP A 163 9.99 14.31 -6.99
CA ASP A 163 10.66 13.98 -5.73
C ASP A 163 9.73 13.36 -4.68
N ALA A 164 8.42 13.27 -4.97
CA ALA A 164 7.44 12.53 -4.17
C ALA A 164 7.16 11.12 -4.72
N LEU A 165 7.80 10.71 -5.83
CA LEU A 165 7.63 9.40 -6.45
C LEU A 165 8.82 8.49 -6.11
N LEU A 166 8.51 7.28 -5.63
CA LEU A 166 9.46 6.21 -5.33
C LEU A 166 9.30 5.02 -6.28
#